data_AF-A0A7C4DG64-F1
#
_entry.id   AF-A0A7C4DG64-F1
#
_cell.length_a   1.000
_cell.length_b   1.000
_cell.length_c   1.000
_cell.angle_alpha   90.00
_cell.angle_beta   90.00
_cell.angle_gamma   90.00
#
_symmetry.space_group_name_H-M   'P 1'
#
loop_
_entity.id
_entity.type
_entity.pdbx_description
1 polymer ?
#
loop_
_entity_poly.entity_id
_entity_poly.type
_entity_poly.pdbx_seq_one_letter_code
_entity_poly.pdbx_strand_id
1 'polypeptide(L)'
;MTAMSVVFGLTYHNVVMLDLDGMSFREVKRLCMEAVRRYRLGGFVILRSSRNNYHVVFDRTFKTWDKTLNIMSRIAIMSKNPNVWKWLCMQVIKGGATLRISPKPSNPGFKPPPRVVFRHGNQDTAVKKYLADRRWVLKSVRRIGVYS
;
A
#
# COMPACT_ATOMS: atom_id res chain seq x y z
N MET A 1 -4.76 -25.36 19.39
CA MET A 1 -4.47 -25.03 17.98
C MET A 1 -3.91 -23.63 17.91
N THR A 2 -2.61 -23.48 17.63
CA THR A 2 -1.98 -22.18 17.38
C THR A 2 -2.53 -21.67 16.04
N ALA A 3 -3.37 -20.63 16.06
CA ALA A 3 -3.90 -20.05 14.83
C ALA A 3 -2.72 -19.68 13.93
N MET A 4 -2.63 -20.29 12.74
CA MET A 4 -1.66 -19.87 11.74
C MET A 4 -1.92 -18.41 11.42
N SER A 5 -0.94 -17.56 11.71
CA SER A 5 -1.07 -16.13 11.48
C SER A 5 -0.85 -15.81 10.00
N VAL A 6 -1.86 -16.09 9.19
CA VAL A 6 -1.81 -15.81 7.76
C VAL A 6 -1.87 -14.29 7.55
N VAL A 7 -0.87 -13.76 6.86
CA VAL A 7 -0.81 -12.35 6.45
C VAL A 7 -1.22 -12.25 4.98
N PHE A 8 -2.42 -11.75 4.73
CA PHE A 8 -2.93 -11.44 3.39
C PHE A 8 -2.44 -10.07 2.90
N GLY A 9 -2.03 -10.04 1.62
CA GLY A 9 -1.75 -8.83 0.86
C GLY A 9 -2.46 -8.83 -0.48
N LEU A 10 -2.55 -7.67 -1.12
CA LEU A 10 -2.98 -7.51 -2.50
C LEU A 10 -1.80 -7.10 -3.37
N THR A 11 -1.63 -7.79 -4.50
CA THR A 11 -0.54 -7.55 -5.45
C THR A 11 -1.08 -6.98 -6.75
N TYR A 12 -0.43 -5.93 -7.26
CA TYR A 12 -0.72 -5.36 -8.57
C TYR A 12 0.58 -5.11 -9.33
N HIS A 13 0.56 -5.36 -10.64
CA HIS A 13 1.69 -5.14 -11.56
C HIS A 13 1.59 -3.82 -12.33
N ASN A 14 0.42 -3.18 -12.29
CA ASN A 14 0.10 -2.03 -13.13
C ASN A 14 -0.34 -0.80 -12.32
N VAL A 15 -0.21 -0.84 -10.99
CA VAL A 15 -0.63 0.24 -10.09
C VAL A 15 0.55 0.66 -9.23
N VAL A 16 0.79 1.97 -9.15
CA VAL A 16 1.81 2.50 -8.25
C VAL A 16 1.29 2.38 -6.82
N MET A 17 1.97 1.56 -6.04
CA MET A 17 1.72 1.37 -4.61
C MET A 17 3.04 1.46 -3.85
N LEU A 18 3.03 2.06 -2.66
CA LEU A 18 4.21 2.14 -1.82
C LEU A 18 3.88 1.84 -0.36
N ASP A 19 4.82 1.19 0.32
CA ASP A 19 4.86 1.08 1.77
C ASP A 19 5.86 2.11 2.33
N LEU A 20 5.31 3.14 2.97
CA LEU A 20 6.02 4.33 3.45
C LEU A 20 6.21 4.24 4.98
N ASP A 21 7.06 3.29 5.37
CA ASP A 21 7.39 2.98 6.77
C ASP A 21 8.39 3.96 7.37
N GLY A 22 8.16 4.36 8.62
CA GLY A 22 9.01 5.29 9.36
C GLY A 22 8.90 6.76 8.94
N MET A 23 7.82 7.16 8.26
CA MET A 23 7.60 8.55 7.82
C MET A 23 6.52 9.23 8.64
N SER A 24 6.58 10.55 8.82
CA SER A 24 5.45 11.30 9.37
C SER A 24 4.32 11.41 8.34
N PHE A 25 3.08 11.57 8.82
CA PHE A 25 1.93 11.73 7.93
C PHE A 25 2.05 12.96 7.01
N ARG A 26 2.68 14.04 7.51
CA ARG A 26 2.93 15.26 6.74
C ARG A 26 3.88 15.00 5.57
N GLU A 27 4.97 14.27 5.81
CA GLU A 27 5.93 13.90 4.78
C GLU A 27 5.30 13.00 3.72
N VAL A 28 4.53 12.00 4.15
CA VAL A 28 3.80 11.12 3.24
C VAL A 28 2.86 11.91 2.34
N LYS A 29 2.01 12.78 2.91
CA LYS A 29 1.11 13.63 2.11
C LYS A 29 1.89 14.47 1.11
N ARG A 30 2.95 15.16 1.55
CA ARG A 30 3.77 16.01 0.68
C ARG A 30 4.36 15.22 -0.49
N LEU A 31 4.95 14.05 -0.22
CA LEU A 31 5.53 13.17 -1.22
C LEU A 31 4.47 12.70 -2.23
N CYS A 32 3.30 12.28 -1.76
CA CYS A 32 2.22 11.81 -2.63
C CYS A 32 1.65 12.93 -3.51
N MET A 33 1.47 14.14 -2.97
CA MET A 33 1.04 15.31 -3.73
C MET A 33 2.05 15.66 -4.83
N GLU A 34 3.35 15.63 -4.51
CA GLU A 34 4.41 15.87 -5.47
C GLU A 34 4.43 14.79 -6.57
N ALA A 35 4.26 13.52 -6.19
CA ALA A 35 4.17 12.40 -7.13
C ALA A 35 2.96 12.52 -8.08
N VAL A 36 1.78 12.88 -7.57
CA VAL A 36 0.59 13.14 -8.39
C VAL A 36 0.88 14.21 -9.43
N ARG A 37 1.44 15.35 -9.01
CA ARG A 37 1.77 16.46 -9.90
C ARG A 37 2.78 16.05 -10.97
N ARG A 38 3.86 15.36 -10.58
CA ARG A 38 4.98 15.02 -11.47
C ARG A 38 4.63 13.91 -12.47
N TYR A 39 3.85 12.91 -12.06
CA TYR A 39 3.58 11.72 -12.86
C TYR A 39 2.14 11.61 -13.35
N ARG A 40 1.30 12.61 -13.06
CA ARG A 40 -0.13 12.67 -13.43
C ARG A 40 -0.85 11.39 -12.97
N LEU A 41 -0.80 11.12 -11.67
CA LEU A 41 -1.33 9.87 -11.09
C LEU A 41 -2.84 9.91 -10.76
N GLY A 42 -3.52 11.02 -11.10
CA GLY A 42 -4.96 11.24 -10.87
C GLY A 42 -5.28 11.59 -9.43
N GLY A 43 -4.90 10.72 -8.50
CA GLY A 43 -5.11 10.87 -7.07
C GLY A 43 -4.52 9.69 -6.30
N PHE A 44 -4.79 9.62 -5.00
CA PHE A 44 -4.32 8.55 -4.14
C PHE A 44 -5.16 8.39 -2.87
N VAL A 45 -5.01 7.23 -2.25
CA VAL A 45 -5.47 6.94 -0.89
C VAL A 45 -4.28 6.59 0.00
N ILE A 46 -4.30 7.09 1.24
CA ILE A 46 -3.35 6.69 2.28
C ILE A 46 -4.08 5.81 3.29
N LEU A 47 -3.51 4.64 3.55
CA LEU A 47 -3.93 3.75 4.63
C LEU A 47 -2.85 3.71 5.71
N ARG A 48 -3.22 3.92 6.97
CA ARG A 48 -2.29 3.82 8.10
C ARG A 48 -2.33 2.42 8.69
N SER A 49 -1.16 1.77 8.76
CA SER A 49 -1.01 0.42 9.33
C SER A 49 -0.61 0.46 10.81
N SER A 50 0.27 1.38 11.19
CA SER A 50 0.65 1.70 12.57
C SER A 50 1.13 3.15 12.68
N ARG A 51 1.59 3.60 13.86
CA ARG A 51 2.21 4.93 14.00
C ARG A 51 3.36 5.05 12.99
N ASN A 52 3.38 6.12 12.20
CA ASN A 52 4.41 6.41 11.19
C ASN A 52 4.58 5.34 10.08
N ASN A 53 3.59 4.50 9.82
CA ASN A 53 3.65 3.48 8.76
C ASN A 53 2.39 3.56 7.90
N TYR A 54 2.59 3.78 6.60
CA TYR A 54 1.52 4.13 5.68
C TYR A 54 1.64 3.37 4.38
N HIS A 55 0.54 2.76 3.94
CA HIS A 55 0.41 2.26 2.59
C HIS A 55 -0.22 3.34 1.72
N VAL A 56 0.27 3.48 0.49
CA VAL A 56 -0.28 4.41 -0.48
C VAL A 56 -0.62 3.66 -1.75
N VAL A 57 -1.80 3.95 -2.30
CA VAL A 57 -2.25 3.46 -3.60
C VAL A 57 -2.63 4.66 -4.44
N PHE A 58 -2.02 4.78 -5.61
CA PHE A 58 -2.32 5.83 -6.59
C PHE A 58 -3.36 5.35 -7.60
N ASP A 59 -4.16 6.26 -8.13
CA ASP A 59 -5.35 5.89 -8.90
C ASP A 59 -5.05 5.49 -10.35
N ARG A 60 -3.90 5.90 -10.89
CA ARG A 60 -3.54 5.59 -12.28
C ARG A 60 -3.04 4.16 -12.47
N THR A 61 -3.54 3.52 -13.54
CA THR A 61 -3.00 2.27 -14.07
C THR A 61 -1.98 2.51 -15.19
N PHE A 62 -1.06 1.57 -15.36
CA PHE A 62 -0.05 1.57 -16.43
C PHE A 62 -0.13 0.28 -17.25
N LYS A 63 0.39 0.31 -18.49
CA LYS A 63 0.36 -0.88 -19.36
C LYS A 63 1.36 -1.96 -18.94
N THR A 64 2.48 -1.57 -18.35
CA THR A 64 3.60 -2.47 -18.04
C THR A 64 4.09 -2.30 -16.61
N TRP A 65 4.66 -3.39 -16.07
CA TRP A 65 5.34 -3.36 -14.78
C TRP A 65 6.52 -2.40 -14.78
N ASP A 66 7.33 -2.38 -15.85
CA ASP A 66 8.51 -1.50 -15.94
C ASP A 66 8.16 -0.02 -15.77
N LYS A 67 7.03 0.42 -16.33
CA LYS A 67 6.59 1.81 -16.17
C LYS A 67 6.16 2.10 -14.74
N THR A 68 5.43 1.17 -14.13
CA THR A 68 5.01 1.25 -12.72
C THR A 68 6.23 1.30 -11.80
N LEU A 69 7.17 0.38 -12.02
CA LEU A 69 8.42 0.29 -11.28
C LEU A 69 9.27 1.55 -11.44
N ASN A 70 9.42 2.09 -12.65
CA ASN A 70 10.17 3.32 -12.88
C ASN A 70 9.63 4.49 -12.02
N ILE A 71 8.31 4.62 -11.92
CA ILE A 71 7.68 5.66 -11.10
C ILE A 71 7.86 5.36 -9.62
N MET A 72 7.62 4.13 -9.18
CA MET A 72 7.84 3.71 -7.80
C MET A 72 9.28 3.97 -7.34
N SER A 73 10.27 3.64 -8.17
CA SER A 73 11.69 3.91 -7.90
C SER A 73 11.97 5.39 -7.73
N ARG A 74 11.41 6.25 -8.58
CA ARG A 74 11.60 7.70 -8.43
C ARG A 74 10.95 8.24 -7.17
N ILE A 75 9.76 7.75 -6.79
CA ILE A 75 9.11 8.14 -5.54
C ILE A 75 9.92 7.65 -4.33
N ALA A 76 10.47 6.43 -4.38
CA ALA A 76 11.34 5.90 -3.33
C ALA A 76 12.61 6.74 -3.17
N ILE A 77 13.27 7.14 -4.27
CA ILE A 77 14.41 8.09 -4.24
C ILE A 77 14.00 9.39 -3.55
N MET A 78 12.88 9.98 -3.98
CA MET A 78 12.38 11.25 -3.44
C MET A 78 12.03 11.17 -1.95
N SER A 79 11.63 9.99 -1.45
CA SER A 79 11.34 9.78 -0.03
C SER A 79 12.55 9.95 0.88
N LYS A 80 13.77 9.78 0.35
CA LYS A 80 15.03 9.76 1.10
C LYS A 80 14.99 8.82 2.32
N ASN A 81 14.22 7.74 2.24
CA ASN A 81 13.98 6.83 3.35
C ASN A 81 14.41 5.39 2.98
N PRO A 82 15.44 4.83 3.64
CA PRO A 82 15.96 3.50 3.31
C PRO A 82 14.94 2.36 3.50
N ASN A 83 13.93 2.52 4.35
CA ASN A 83 12.87 1.51 4.50
C ASN A 83 12.01 1.39 3.24
N VAL A 84 11.75 2.51 2.56
CA VAL A 84 10.98 2.53 1.30
C VAL A 84 11.78 1.85 0.19
N TRP A 85 13.10 2.08 0.15
CA TRP A 85 14.01 1.41 -0.77
C TRP A 85 14.06 -0.09 -0.55
N LYS A 86 14.26 -0.53 0.70
CA LYS A 86 14.26 -1.94 1.07
C LYS A 86 12.97 -2.62 0.64
N TRP A 87 11.83 -1.97 0.91
CA TRP A 87 10.53 -2.48 0.50
C TRP A 87 10.39 -2.57 -1.03
N LEU A 88 10.84 -1.54 -1.76
CA LEU A 88 10.80 -1.51 -3.21
C LEU A 88 11.63 -2.65 -3.83
N CYS A 89 12.86 -2.87 -3.36
CA CYS A 89 13.70 -3.96 -3.83
C CYS A 89 13.03 -5.32 -3.67
N MET A 90 12.33 -5.55 -2.54
CA MET A 90 11.54 -6.77 -2.36
C MET A 90 10.40 -6.89 -3.38
N GLN A 91 9.75 -5.78 -3.78
CA GLN A 91 8.70 -5.82 -4.81
C GLN A 91 9.26 -6.09 -6.21
N VAL A 92 10.48 -5.61 -6.50
CA VAL A 92 11.18 -5.91 -7.75
C VAL A 92 11.45 -7.41 -7.86
N ILE A 93 11.99 -8.02 -6.79
CA ILE A 93 12.25 -9.47 -6.74
C ILE A 93 10.95 -10.26 -6.95
N LYS A 94 9.84 -9.78 -6.39
CA LYS A 94 8.52 -10.42 -6.54
C LYS A 94 7.83 -10.17 -7.88
N GLY A 95 8.31 -9.22 -8.68
CA GLY A 95 7.68 -8.83 -9.95
C GLY A 95 6.35 -8.06 -9.80
N GLY A 96 6.04 -7.50 -8.64
CA GLY A 96 4.80 -6.75 -8.42
C GLY A 96 4.73 -6.07 -7.07
N ALA A 97 3.97 -4.97 -7.00
CA ALA A 97 3.79 -4.22 -5.76
C ALA A 97 2.76 -4.92 -4.87
N THR A 98 3.11 -5.24 -3.63
CA THR A 98 2.24 -5.94 -2.69
C THR A 98 2.05 -5.15 -1.40
N LEU A 99 0.81 -4.85 -1.05
CA LEU A 99 0.47 -4.20 0.23
C LEU A 99 -0.31 -5.13 1.14
N ARG A 100 0.06 -5.19 2.41
CA ARG A 100 -0.70 -5.93 3.42
C ARG A 100 -2.09 -5.32 3.59
N ILE A 101 -3.11 -6.16 3.71
CA ILE A 101 -4.49 -5.72 4.00
C ILE A 101 -5.05 -6.32 5.29
N SER A 102 -4.46 -7.41 5.76
CA SER A 102 -4.87 -8.16 6.95
C SER A 102 -4.26 -7.62 8.25
N PRO A 103 -4.82 -8.05 9.40
CA PRO A 103 -4.10 -8.06 10.66
C PRO A 103 -2.73 -8.74 10.55
N LYS A 104 -1.79 -8.30 11.37
CA LYS A 104 -0.47 -8.92 11.50
C LYS A 104 -0.22 -9.23 12.98
N PRO A 105 0.31 -10.40 13.35
CA PRO A 105 0.76 -10.65 14.72
C PRO A 105 1.71 -9.55 15.20
N SER A 106 1.53 -9.16 16.45
CA SER A 106 2.46 -8.30 17.18
C SER A 106 2.65 -8.84 18.59
N ASN A 107 3.71 -8.40 19.26
CA ASN A 107 3.88 -8.71 20.68
C ASN A 107 3.52 -7.46 21.51
N PRO A 108 2.47 -7.49 22.37
CA PRO A 108 1.40 -8.49 22.45
C PRO A 108 0.31 -8.30 21.37
N GLY A 109 -0.41 -9.37 21.01
CA GLY A 109 -1.65 -9.33 20.21
C GLY A 109 -1.52 -9.20 18.69
N PHE A 110 -2.38 -8.37 18.08
CA PHE A 110 -2.44 -8.18 16.63
C PHE A 110 -2.46 -6.70 16.26
N LYS A 111 -1.66 -6.33 15.26
CA LYS A 111 -1.80 -5.05 14.57
C LYS A 111 -3.04 -5.12 13.68
N PRO A 112 -3.96 -4.14 13.79
CA PRO A 112 -5.17 -4.12 12.98
C PRO A 112 -4.87 -4.00 11.47
N PRO A 113 -5.86 -4.30 10.61
CA PRO A 113 -5.72 -4.07 9.18
C PRO A 113 -5.55 -2.57 8.91
N PRO A 114 -4.73 -2.17 7.91
CA PRO A 114 -4.49 -0.76 7.61
C PRO A 114 -5.78 0.00 7.33
N ARG A 115 -5.98 1.19 7.91
CA ARG A 115 -7.22 1.98 7.81
C ARG A 115 -7.02 3.18 6.92
N VAL A 116 -7.99 3.51 6.06
CA VAL A 116 -7.94 4.74 5.25
C VAL A 116 -7.91 5.95 6.18
N VAL A 117 -6.89 6.80 6.02
CA VAL A 117 -6.72 8.04 6.80
C VAL A 117 -6.70 9.30 5.93
N PHE A 118 -6.57 9.15 4.61
CA PHE A 118 -6.57 10.27 3.69
C PHE A 118 -6.93 9.85 2.28
N ARG A 119 -7.51 10.80 1.54
CA ARG A 119 -7.91 10.68 0.14
C ARG A 119 -7.61 11.99 -0.56
N HIS A 120 -7.15 11.92 -1.81
CA HIS A 120 -6.91 13.12 -2.62
C HIS A 120 -7.06 12.82 -4.11
N GLY A 121 -7.63 13.76 -4.86
CA GLY A 121 -7.78 13.68 -6.31
C GLY A 121 -8.74 12.58 -6.77
N ASN A 122 -8.65 12.23 -8.06
CA ASN A 122 -9.44 11.17 -8.67
C ASN A 122 -9.11 9.80 -8.04
N GLN A 123 -10.14 8.99 -7.81
CA GLN A 123 -10.05 7.67 -7.19
C GLN A 123 -10.96 6.63 -7.88
N ASP A 124 -11.42 6.90 -9.10
CA ASP A 124 -12.43 6.10 -9.79
C ASP A 124 -11.87 4.88 -10.51
N THR A 125 -10.54 4.74 -10.59
CA THR A 125 -9.87 3.62 -11.27
C THR A 125 -9.17 2.67 -10.30
N ALA A 126 -7.83 2.69 -10.21
CA ALA A 126 -7.07 1.72 -9.42
C ALA A 126 -7.38 1.78 -7.92
N VAL A 127 -7.65 2.97 -7.38
CA VAL A 127 -8.01 3.12 -5.95
C VAL A 127 -9.37 2.49 -5.67
N LYS A 128 -10.38 2.75 -6.52
CA LYS A 128 -11.71 2.13 -6.41
C LYS A 128 -11.61 0.60 -6.42
N LYS A 129 -10.85 0.06 -7.38
CA LYS A 129 -10.62 -1.39 -7.49
C LYS A 129 -9.90 -1.93 -6.25
N TYR A 130 -8.80 -1.32 -5.82
CA TYR A 130 -8.05 -1.73 -4.63
C TYR A 130 -8.94 -1.80 -3.38
N LEU A 131 -9.77 -0.78 -3.16
CA LEU A 131 -10.67 -0.74 -2.01
C LEU A 131 -11.82 -1.75 -2.09
N ALA A 132 -12.29 -2.09 -3.30
CA ALA A 132 -13.26 -3.16 -3.52
C ALA A 132 -12.64 -4.53 -3.20
N ASP A 133 -11.48 -4.83 -3.80
CA ASP A 133 -10.76 -6.09 -3.59
C ASP A 133 -10.40 -6.26 -2.11
N ARG A 134 -9.91 -5.19 -1.45
CA ARG A 134 -9.61 -5.17 -0.02
C ARG A 134 -10.83 -5.49 0.84
N ARG A 135 -12.00 -4.92 0.52
CA ARG A 135 -13.25 -5.21 1.25
C ARG A 135 -13.66 -6.66 1.07
N TRP A 136 -13.57 -7.17 -0.15
CA TRP A 136 -13.90 -8.56 -0.45
C TRP A 136 -13.03 -9.53 0.35
N VAL A 137 -11.69 -9.38 0.30
CA VAL A 137 -10.78 -10.24 1.05
C VAL A 137 -11.05 -10.16 2.56
N LEU A 138 -11.18 -8.96 3.12
CA LEU A 138 -11.44 -8.81 4.56
C LEU A 138 -12.77 -9.44 4.99
N LYS A 139 -13.80 -9.41 4.14
CA LYS A 139 -15.07 -10.09 4.39
C LYS A 139 -14.89 -11.61 4.36
N SER A 140 -14.15 -12.14 3.40
CA SER A 140 -13.86 -13.57 3.28
C SER A 140 -13.06 -14.08 4.49
N VAL A 141 -12.01 -13.36 4.90
CA VAL A 141 -11.17 -13.79 6.02
C VAL A 141 -11.92 -13.76 7.35
N ARG A 142 -12.85 -12.80 7.56
CA ARG A 142 -13.73 -12.79 8.73
C ARG A 142 -14.66 -14.00 8.79
N ARG A 143 -15.16 -14.49 7.65
CA ARG A 143 -16.05 -15.67 7.59
C ARG A 143 -15.33 -16.97 7.94
N ILE A 144 -14.03 -17.05 7.66
CA ILE A 144 -13.22 -18.26 7.88
C ILE A 144 -12.71 -18.35 9.34
N GLY A 145 -13.01 -17.35 10.20
CA GLY A 145 -12.61 -17.39 11.62
C GLY A 145 -11.11 -17.20 11.86
N VAL A 146 -10.38 -16.65 10.89
CA VAL A 146 -8.90 -16.48 11.00
C VAL A 146 -8.50 -15.45 12.08
N TYR A 147 -9.46 -14.62 12.55
CA TYR A 147 -9.21 -13.56 13.53
C TYR A 147 -10.31 -13.41 14.61
N SER A 148 -11.05 -14.49 14.91
CA SER A 148 -12.01 -14.53 16.03
C SER A 148 -11.30 -14.66 17.37
#